data_AF-A0A317HFX2-F1
#
_entry.id   AF-A0A317HFX2-F1
#
_cell.length_a   1.000
_cell.length_b   1.000
_cell.length_c   1.000
_cell.angle_alpha   90.00
_cell.angle_beta   90.00
_cell.angle_gamma   90.00
#
_symmetry.space_group_name_H-M   'P 1'
#
loop_
_entity.id
_entity.type
_entity.pdbx_description
1 polymer ?
#
loop_
_entity_poly.entity_id
_entity_poly.type
_entity_poly.pdbx_seq_one_letter_code
_entity_poly.pdbx_strand_id
1 'polypeptide(L)' 'MSDQEDTAILDLTDEQWRVLDPLIGELPKRADGRGRPWRSSHEVLNGILWILRTGAQ' A
#
# COMPACT_ATOMS: atom_id res chain seq x y z
N MET A 1 -10.50 0.50 -23.98
CA MET A 1 -9.60 -0.62 -23.65
C MET A 1 -8.22 -0.05 -23.27
N SER A 2 -8.21 0.87 -22.28
CA SER A 2 -7.01 1.64 -21.87
C SER A 2 -6.89 1.79 -20.35
N ASP A 3 -7.79 1.23 -19.54
CA ASP A 3 -7.77 1.44 -18.08
C ASP A 3 -6.92 0.40 -17.32
N GLN A 4 -6.42 -0.64 -18.00
CA GLN A 4 -5.65 -1.72 -17.36
C GLN A 4 -4.15 -1.42 -17.24
N GLU A 5 -3.57 -0.55 -18.07
CA GLU A 5 -2.14 -0.21 -17.98
C GLU A 5 -1.84 0.81 -16.87
N ASP A 6 -2.71 1.80 -16.65
CA ASP A 6 -2.50 2.78 -15.59
C ASP A 6 -2.54 2.14 -14.19
N THR A 7 -3.40 1.14 -13.98
CA THR A 7 -3.52 0.44 -12.69
C THR A 7 -2.25 -0.35 -12.36
N ALA A 8 -1.60 -0.95 -13.35
CA ALA A 8 -0.33 -1.67 -13.17
C ALA A 8 0.87 -0.73 -12.92
N ILE A 9 0.77 0.56 -13.29
CA ILE A 9 1.77 1.60 -12.95
C ILE A 9 1.49 2.20 -11.57
N LEU A 10 0.26 2.09 -11.05
CA LEU A 10 -0.18 2.69 -9.78
C LEU A 10 0.15 1.81 -8.57
N ASP A 11 0.14 0.49 -8.73
CA ASP A 11 0.57 -0.44 -7.69
C ASP A 11 2.09 -0.57 -7.69
N LEU A 12 2.70 -0.46 -6.50
CA LEU A 12 4.12 -0.78 -6.35
C LEU A 12 4.35 -2.23 -6.71
N THR A 13 5.31 -2.48 -7.62
CA THR A 13 5.70 -3.85 -7.95
C THR A 13 6.36 -4.52 -6.75
N ASP A 14 6.41 -5.84 -6.73
CA ASP A 14 7.07 -6.60 -5.65
C ASP A 14 8.55 -6.21 -5.50
N GLU A 15 9.23 -5.89 -6.60
CA GLU A 15 10.62 -5.41 -6.61
C GLU A 15 10.74 -4.04 -5.92
N GLN A 16 9.85 -3.11 -6.24
CA GLN A 16 9.84 -1.78 -5.62
C GLN A 16 9.48 -1.88 -4.13
N TRP A 17 8.48 -2.72 -3.81
CA TRP A 17 8.07 -2.98 -2.45
C TRP A 17 9.21 -3.57 -1.61
N ARG A 18 10.00 -4.50 -2.16
CA ARG A 18 11.18 -5.07 -1.48
C ARG A 18 12.20 -4.03 -1.02
N VAL A 19 12.29 -2.88 -1.69
CA VAL A 19 13.18 -1.77 -1.29
C VAL A 19 12.56 -0.93 -0.16
N LEU A 20 11.23 -0.76 -0.18
CA LEU A 20 10.50 0.09 0.75
C LEU A 20 10.11 -0.61 2.05
N ASP A 21 9.75 -1.89 1.99
CA ASP A 21 9.27 -2.70 3.12
C ASP A 21 10.18 -2.62 4.35
N PRO A 22 11.52 -2.75 4.22
CA PRO A 22 12.43 -2.65 5.38
C PRO A 22 12.46 -1.25 6.01
N LEU A 23 12.05 -0.21 5.29
CA LEU A 23 12.05 1.18 5.76
C LEU A 23 10.77 1.56 6.48
N ILE A 24 9.65 0.90 6.15
CA ILE A 24 8.32 1.23 6.68
C ILE A 24 8.10 0.60 8.07
N GLY A 25 8.91 -0.40 8.44
CA GLY A 25 8.91 -1.00 9.76
C GLY A 25 7.64 -1.82 10.06
N GLU A 26 7.69 -2.59 11.16
CA GLU A 26 6.55 -3.41 11.55
C GLU A 26 5.47 -2.58 12.25
N LEU A 27 4.22 -2.77 11.82
CA LEU A 27 3.07 -2.17 12.50
C LEU A 27 2.87 -2.82 13.88
N PRO A 28 2.75 -2.03 14.96
CA PRO A 28 2.56 -2.57 16.29
C PRO A 28 1.25 -3.36 16.37
N LYS A 29 1.36 -4.66 16.67
CA LYS A 29 0.21 -5.51 16.98
C LYS A 29 -0.23 -5.21 18.41
N ARG A 30 -1.54 -4.99 18.61
CA ARG A 30 -2.07 -4.84 19.95
C ARG A 30 -1.90 -6.14 20.73
N ALA A 31 -1.46 -6.03 21.98
CA ALA A 31 -1.26 -7.17 22.87
C ALA A 31 -2.57 -7.90 23.23
N ASP A 32 -3.71 -7.20 23.18
CA ASP A 32 -5.02 -7.76 23.50
C ASP A 32 -5.66 -8.55 22.34
N GLY A 33 -5.06 -8.52 21.14
CA GLY A 33 -5.54 -9.23 19.96
C GLY A 33 -6.92 -8.77 19.45
N ARG A 34 -7.44 -7.63 19.93
CA ARG A 34 -8.78 -7.15 19.59
C ARG A 34 -8.73 -6.14 18.43
N GLY A 35 -9.76 -6.21 17.58
CA GLY A 35 -9.95 -5.33 16.44
C GLY A 35 -9.71 -6.03 15.10
N ARG A 36 -9.91 -5.30 14.00
CA ARG A 36 -9.64 -5.80 12.67
C ARG A 36 -8.13 -5.83 12.43
N PRO A 37 -7.56 -6.92 11.87
CA PRO A 37 -6.17 -6.93 11.47
C PRO A 37 -5.83 -5.74 10.57
N TRP A 38 -4.64 -5.17 10.75
CA TRP A 38 -4.13 -4.14 9.86
C TRP A 38 -4.07 -4.66 8.42
N ARG A 39 -4.37 -3.78 7.46
CA ARG A 39 -4.02 -4.04 6.06
C ARG A 39 -2.51 -4.08 5.91
N SER A 40 -2.02 -4.73 4.85
CA SER A 40 -0.59 -4.71 4.58
C SER A 40 -0.15 -3.26 4.32
N SER A 41 1.06 -2.92 4.75
CA SER A 41 1.62 -1.58 4.48
C SER A 41 1.71 -1.31 2.98
N HIS A 42 1.87 -2.35 2.16
CA HIS A 42 1.87 -2.30 0.70
C HIS A 42 0.52 -1.83 0.14
N GLU A 43 -0.59 -2.45 0.57
CA GLU A 43 -1.94 -2.04 0.16
C GLU A 43 -2.24 -0.59 0.55
N VAL A 44 -1.83 -0.19 1.75
CA VAL A 44 -2.04 1.18 2.23
C VAL A 44 -1.22 2.17 1.40
N LEU A 45 0.04 1.86 1.08
CA LEU A 45 0.89 2.75 0.31
C LEU A 45 0.40 2.91 -1.13
N ASN A 46 -0.05 1.83 -1.77
CA ASN A 46 -0.68 1.92 -3.10
C ASN A 46 -1.91 2.84 -3.08
N GLY A 47 -2.75 2.75 -2.05
CA GLY A 47 -3.90 3.64 -1.86
C GLY A 47 -3.50 5.12 -1.69
N ILE A 48 -2.44 5.40 -0.93
CA ILE A 48 -1.91 6.77 -0.77
C ILE A 48 -1.40 7.31 -2.11
N LEU A 49 -0.61 6.52 -2.84
CA LEU A 49 -0.08 6.91 -4.15
C LEU A 49 -1.19 7.20 -5.15
N TRP A 50 -2.27 6.42 -5.11
CA TRP A 50 -3.45 6.65 -5.93
C TRP A 50 -4.11 8.01 -5.65
N ILE A 51 -4.32 8.35 -4.37
CA ILE A 51 -4.89 9.65 -3.96
C ILE A 51 -3.99 10.80 -4.43
N LEU A 52 -2.68 10.70 -4.15
CA LEU A 52 -1.73 11.77 -4.49
C LEU A 52 -1.62 12.02 -6.00
N ARG A 53 -1.80 10.98 -6.82
CA ARG A 53 -1.71 11.09 -8.28
C ARG A 53 -3.02 11.54 -8.92
N THR A 54 -4.17 11.12 -8.39
CA THR A 54 -5.49 11.42 -8.98
C THR A 54 -6.15 12.67 -8.40
N GLY A 55 -5.71 13.11 -7.21
CA GLY A 55 -6.35 14.20 -6.47
C GLY A 55 -7.74 13.85 -5.95
N ALA A 56 -8.10 12.57 -5.91
CA ALA A 56 -9.40 12.10 -5.43
C ALA A 56 -9.47 12.18 -3.89
N GLN A 57 -10.55 12.79 -3.38
CA GLN A 57 -10.94 12.81 -1.97
C GLN A 57 -12.42 12.47 -1.81
#